data_AF-A0A285CJL8-F1
#
_entry.id   AF-A0A285CJL8-F1
#
_cell.length_a   1.000
_cell.length_b   1.000
_cell.length_c   1.000
_cell.angle_alpha   90.00
_cell.angle_beta   90.00
_cell.angle_gamma   90.00
#
_symmetry.space_group_name_H-M   'P 1'
#
loop_
_entity.id
_entity.type
_entity.pdbx_description
1 polymer ?
#
loop_
_entity_poly.entity_id
_entity_poly.type
_entity_poly.pdbx_seq_one_letter_code
_entity_poly.pdbx_strand_id
1 'polypeptide(L)'
;MTFADARARYRRAETAEFQVVDDPHQIVLVTLRELERSLKALAAAAAVGSSYPDQHLNRAFTAIYILQSSLDFENGGEIAGNLFQVYEYCRLQVSAAFRREAGPQLDDAATHIGGILSAWEQIGPARAVRP
;
A
#
# COMPACT_ATOMS: atom_id res chain seq x y z
N MET A 1 -40.92 -3.26 -17.89
CA MET A 1 -39.65 -3.93 -17.53
C MET A 1 -39.95 -5.40 -17.32
N THR A 2 -39.42 -6.26 -18.19
CA THR A 2 -39.80 -7.67 -18.28
C THR A 2 -38.81 -8.53 -17.49
N PHE A 3 -39.27 -9.63 -16.86
CA PHE A 3 -38.41 -10.56 -16.10
C PHE A 3 -37.21 -11.10 -16.91
N ALA A 4 -37.33 -11.13 -18.24
CA ALA A 4 -36.24 -11.47 -19.16
C ALA A 4 -35.06 -10.47 -19.10
N ASP A 5 -35.35 -9.18 -18.95
CA ASP A 5 -34.34 -8.11 -18.87
C ASP A 5 -33.57 -8.17 -17.54
N ALA A 6 -34.26 -8.53 -16.46
CA ALA A 6 -33.66 -8.70 -15.14
C ALA A 6 -32.68 -9.89 -15.12
N ARG A 7 -33.06 -11.02 -15.74
CA ARG A 7 -32.18 -12.20 -15.90
C ARG A 7 -30.99 -11.95 -16.81
N ALA A 8 -31.15 -11.16 -17.88
CA ALA A 8 -30.04 -10.78 -18.75
C ALA A 8 -29.02 -9.88 -18.03
N ARG A 9 -29.49 -8.98 -17.15
CA ARG A 9 -28.61 -8.17 -16.30
C ARG A 9 -27.90 -8.99 -15.22
N TYR A 10 -28.59 -9.95 -14.60
CA TYR A 10 -27.97 -10.86 -13.63
C TYR A 10 -26.88 -11.72 -14.27
N ARG A 11 -27.13 -12.32 -15.44
CA ARG A 11 -26.10 -13.06 -16.18
C ARG A 11 -24.93 -12.18 -16.62
N ARG A 12 -25.18 -10.93 -17.02
CA ARG A 12 -24.10 -9.97 -17.30
C ARG A 12 -23.30 -9.58 -16.06
N ALA A 13 -23.89 -9.62 -14.86
CA ALA A 13 -23.17 -9.40 -13.60
C ALA A 13 -22.38 -10.65 -13.16
N GLU A 14 -22.83 -11.86 -13.48
CA GLU A 14 -22.04 -13.11 -13.31
C GLU A 14 -20.91 -13.22 -14.35
N THR A 15 -21.12 -12.74 -15.58
CA THR A 15 -20.11 -12.77 -16.66
C THR A 15 -19.21 -11.52 -16.64
N ALA A 16 -19.58 -10.50 -15.87
CA ALA A 16 -18.62 -9.52 -15.40
C ALA A 16 -17.78 -10.23 -14.35
N GLU A 17 -16.91 -11.12 -14.81
CA GLU A 17 -15.71 -11.49 -14.08
C GLU A 17 -15.17 -10.17 -13.56
N PHE A 18 -15.20 -9.99 -12.23
CA PHE A 18 -14.34 -9.01 -11.62
C PHE A 18 -12.97 -9.39 -12.17
N GLN A 19 -12.41 -8.57 -13.06
CA GLN A 19 -10.99 -8.61 -13.31
C GLN A 19 -10.37 -8.25 -11.96
N VAL A 20 -10.19 -9.28 -11.14
CA VAL A 20 -9.22 -9.29 -10.07
C VAL A 20 -7.96 -8.80 -10.76
N VAL A 21 -7.32 -7.79 -10.17
CA VAL A 21 -6.01 -7.35 -10.64
C VAL A 21 -5.09 -8.55 -10.41
N ASP A 22 -5.01 -9.45 -11.39
CA ASP A 22 -4.22 -10.70 -11.35
C ASP A 22 -2.73 -10.40 -11.57
N ASP A 23 -2.27 -9.27 -11.06
CA ASP A 23 -0.87 -8.90 -11.08
C ASP A 23 -0.42 -8.59 -9.64
N PRO A 24 0.08 -9.62 -8.91
CA PRO A 24 0.63 -9.46 -7.57
C PRO A 24 1.71 -8.38 -7.49
N HIS A 25 2.50 -8.18 -8.56
CA HIS A 25 3.51 -7.13 -8.60
C HIS A 25 2.85 -5.75 -8.58
N GLN A 26 1.78 -5.55 -9.35
CA GLN A 26 1.02 -4.29 -9.35
C GLN A 26 0.29 -4.04 -8.04
N ILE A 27 -0.25 -5.07 -7.38
CA ILE A 27 -0.88 -4.93 -6.07
C ILE A 27 0.13 -4.38 -5.06
N VAL A 28 1.33 -4.98 -4.98
CA VAL A 28 2.41 -4.51 -4.10
C VAL A 28 2.84 -3.10 -4.48
N LEU A 29 2.97 -2.80 -5.78
CA LEU A 29 3.36 -1.49 -6.28
C LEU A 29 2.38 -0.37 -5.86
N VAL A 30 1.07 -0.59 -6.08
CA VAL A 30 0.04 0.37 -5.67
C VAL A 30 0.02 0.54 -4.16
N THR A 31 0.20 -0.54 -3.41
CA THR A 31 0.22 -0.51 -1.94
C THR A 31 1.43 0.28 -1.42
N LEU A 32 2.63 0.06 -1.97
CA LEU A 32 3.83 0.84 -1.64
C LEU A 32 3.65 2.33 -1.95
N ARG A 33 3.07 2.67 -3.09
CA ARG A 33 2.76 4.07 -3.46
C ARG A 33 1.78 4.73 -2.50
N GLU A 34 0.74 4.02 -2.07
CA GLU A 34 -0.23 4.56 -1.12
C GLU A 34 0.38 4.75 0.27
N LEU A 35 1.24 3.82 0.70
CA LEU A 35 1.97 3.96 1.96
C LEU A 35 2.92 5.16 1.91
N GLU A 36 3.75 5.27 0.88
CA GLU A 36 4.69 6.39 0.71
C GLU A 36 3.95 7.73 0.69
N ARG A 37 2.88 7.83 -0.11
CA ARG A 37 2.04 9.04 -0.19
C ARG A 37 1.46 9.42 1.17
N SER A 38 0.95 8.44 1.91
CA SER A 38 0.36 8.68 3.22
C SER A 38 1.40 9.12 4.25
N LEU A 39 2.58 8.48 4.28
CA LEU A 39 3.68 8.88 5.14
C LEU A 39 4.15 10.31 4.84
N LYS A 40 4.30 10.68 3.55
CA LYS A 40 4.65 12.05 3.12
C LYS A 40 3.61 13.07 3.57
N ALA A 41 2.32 12.77 3.45
CA ALA A 41 1.26 13.66 3.90
C ALA A 41 1.28 13.86 5.43
N LEU A 42 1.54 12.79 6.19
CA LEU A 42 1.68 12.85 7.65
C LEU A 42 2.94 13.63 8.06
N ALA A 43 4.06 13.42 7.39
CA ALA A 43 5.31 14.16 7.62
C ALA A 43 5.13 15.66 7.34
N ALA A 44 4.46 16.02 6.25
CA ALA A 44 4.13 17.41 5.93
C ALA A 44 3.25 18.05 7.02
N ALA A 45 2.26 17.31 7.55
CA ALA A 45 1.42 17.78 8.65
C ALA A 45 2.25 18.04 9.93
N ALA A 46 3.21 17.15 10.25
CA ALA A 46 4.13 17.32 11.37
C ALA A 46 5.01 18.55 11.22
N ALA A 47 5.56 18.78 10.03
CA ALA A 47 6.49 19.88 9.76
C ALA A 47 5.89 21.27 10.01
N VAL A 48 4.58 21.41 9.82
CA VAL A 48 3.83 22.66 10.08
C VAL A 48 3.09 22.66 11.42
N GLY A 49 3.27 21.63 12.25
CA GLY A 49 2.63 21.52 13.56
C GLY A 49 1.10 21.36 13.51
N SER A 50 0.57 20.86 12.38
CA SER A 50 -0.87 20.63 12.21
C SER A 50 -1.30 19.25 12.71
N SER A 51 -2.61 19.04 12.89
CA SER A 51 -3.13 17.71 13.21
C SER A 51 -2.91 16.74 12.05
N TYR A 52 -2.50 15.51 12.37
CA TYR A 52 -2.41 14.44 11.40
C TYR A 52 -3.76 14.15 10.73
N PRO A 53 -3.83 14.04 9.40
CA PRO A 53 -5.07 13.68 8.71
C PRO A 53 -5.43 12.21 8.96
N ASP A 54 -6.59 11.95 9.59
CA ASP A 54 -7.08 10.60 9.92
C ASP A 54 -7.17 9.68 8.69
N GLN A 55 -7.52 10.26 7.53
CA GLN A 55 -7.57 9.51 6.28
C GLN A 55 -6.20 8.90 5.93
N HIS A 56 -5.11 9.65 6.08
CA HIS A 56 -3.77 9.17 5.79
C HIS A 56 -3.23 8.23 6.86
N LEU A 57 -3.62 8.40 8.13
CA LEU A 57 -3.33 7.41 9.18
C LEU A 57 -3.94 6.05 8.84
N ASN A 58 -5.24 6.01 8.52
CA ASN A 58 -5.95 4.77 8.18
C ASN A 58 -5.41 4.10 6.91
N ARG A 59 -5.08 4.89 5.89
CA ARG A 59 -4.48 4.39 4.64
C ARG A 59 -3.09 3.80 4.88
N ALA A 60 -2.25 4.46 5.68
CA ALA A 60 -0.94 3.95 6.03
C ALA A 60 -1.05 2.61 6.78
N PHE A 61 -1.92 2.50 7.79
CA PHE A 61 -2.12 1.22 8.49
C PHE A 61 -2.64 0.11 7.58
N THR A 62 -3.60 0.42 6.71
CA THR A 62 -4.14 -0.55 5.74
C THR A 62 -3.04 -1.05 4.79
N ALA A 63 -2.26 -0.12 4.23
CA ALA A 63 -1.18 -0.46 3.31
C ALA A 63 -0.08 -1.29 3.99
N ILE A 64 0.32 -0.92 5.22
CA ILE A 64 1.29 -1.69 6.01
C ILE A 64 0.78 -3.12 6.26
N TYR A 65 -0.48 -3.27 6.66
CA TYR A 65 -1.07 -4.59 6.90
C TYR A 65 -1.05 -5.46 5.64
N ILE A 66 -1.42 -4.90 4.49
CA ILE A 66 -1.37 -5.60 3.21
C ILE A 66 0.07 -6.04 2.89
N LEU A 67 1.05 -5.13 3.02
CA LEU A 67 2.46 -5.43 2.73
C LEU A 67 3.05 -6.47 3.69
N GLN A 68 2.73 -6.41 4.98
CA GLN A 68 3.21 -7.39 5.96
C GLN A 68 2.57 -8.77 5.74
N SER A 69 1.27 -8.81 5.41
CA SER A 69 0.55 -10.07 5.16
C SER A 69 0.89 -10.69 3.80
N SER A 70 1.48 -9.94 2.87
CA SER A 70 1.93 -10.46 1.58
C SER A 70 3.37 -11.03 1.61
N LEU A 71 4.06 -11.00 2.75
CA LEU A 71 5.41 -11.55 2.88
C LEU A 71 5.36 -13.07 2.98
N ASP A 72 6.12 -13.74 2.12
CA ASP A 72 6.38 -15.18 2.21
C ASP A 72 7.64 -15.40 3.06
N PHE A 73 7.45 -15.79 4.33
CA PHE A 73 8.56 -16.06 5.24
C PHE A 73 9.19 -17.46 5.05
N GLU A 74 8.51 -18.36 4.34
CA GLU A 74 9.03 -19.70 4.05
C GLU A 74 10.05 -19.63 2.90
N ASN A 75 9.69 -18.93 1.82
CA ASN A 75 10.52 -18.82 0.62
C ASN A 75 11.34 -17.52 0.55
N GLY A 76 10.92 -16.46 1.24
CA GLY A 76 11.56 -15.14 1.16
C GLY A 76 12.80 -14.97 2.05
N GLY A 77 13.06 -15.91 2.96
CA GLY A 77 14.26 -15.94 3.80
C GLY A 77 14.57 -14.61 4.49
N GLU A 78 15.82 -14.16 4.40
CA GLU A 78 16.29 -12.91 5.02
C GLU A 78 15.57 -11.67 4.46
N ILE A 79 15.23 -11.66 3.16
CA ILE A 79 14.59 -10.51 2.51
C ILE A 79 13.21 -10.26 3.12
N ALA A 80 12.41 -11.30 3.32
CA ALA A 80 11.11 -11.17 3.96
C ALA A 80 11.23 -10.62 5.39
N GLY A 81 12.22 -11.09 6.16
CA GLY A 81 12.52 -10.56 7.49
C GLY A 81 12.89 -9.08 7.48
N ASN A 82 13.78 -8.67 6.58
CA ASN A 82 14.22 -7.28 6.47
C ASN A 82 13.08 -6.35 6.03
N LEU A 83 12.25 -6.77 5.06
CA LEU A 83 11.06 -6.02 4.65
C LEU A 83 10.07 -5.88 5.80
N PHE A 84 9.82 -6.96 6.55
CA PHE A 84 8.94 -6.92 7.72
C PHE A 84 9.42 -5.88 8.75
N GLN A 85 10.73 -5.83 9.04
CA GLN A 85 11.30 -4.87 9.99
C GLN A 85 11.08 -3.43 9.53
N VAL A 86 11.26 -3.13 8.24
CA VAL A 86 11.00 -1.79 7.69
C VAL A 86 9.51 -1.44 7.79
N TYR A 87 8.62 -2.36 7.44
CA TYR A 87 7.17 -2.14 7.55
C TYR A 87 6.72 -1.96 9.00
N GLU A 88 7.30 -2.72 9.93
CA GLU A 88 7.01 -2.60 11.35
C GLU A 88 7.51 -1.28 11.93
N TYR A 89 8.71 -0.83 11.53
CA TYR A 89 9.19 0.51 11.86
C TYR A 89 8.20 1.59 11.41
N CYS A 90 7.73 1.52 10.15
CA CYS A 90 6.73 2.45 9.65
C CYS A 90 5.43 2.40 10.47
N ARG A 91 4.97 1.19 10.85
CA ARG A 91 3.78 0.99 11.68
C ARG A 91 3.92 1.71 13.03
N LEU A 92 5.08 1.60 13.67
CA LEU A 92 5.36 2.24 14.94
C LEU A 92 5.33 3.78 14.81
N GLN A 93 5.90 4.35 13.75
CA GLN A 93 5.87 5.80 13.51
C GLN A 93 4.44 6.31 13.27
N VAL A 94 3.65 5.61 12.45
CA VAL A 94 2.23 5.97 12.23
C VAL A 94 1.42 5.82 13.50
N SER A 95 1.73 4.83 14.33
CA SER A 95 1.07 4.60 15.63
C SER A 95 1.38 5.69 16.64
N ALA A 96 2.64 6.15 16.70
CA ALA A 96 3.04 7.29 17.51
C ALA A 96 2.30 8.58 17.05
N ALA A 97 2.22 8.82 15.74
CA ALA A 97 1.47 9.93 15.18
C ALA A 97 -0.04 9.85 15.53
N PHE A 98 -0.65 8.68 15.40
CA PHE A 98 -2.05 8.44 15.77
C PHE A 98 -2.31 8.70 17.26
N ARG A 99 -1.39 8.28 18.14
CA ARG A 99 -1.46 8.56 19.59
C ARG A 99 -1.06 9.99 19.96
N ARG A 100 -0.68 10.83 18.99
CA ARG A 100 -0.18 12.20 19.18
C ARG A 100 1.03 12.27 20.12
N GLU A 101 1.90 11.27 20.01
CA GLU A 101 3.18 11.23 20.71
C GLU A 101 4.16 12.24 20.09
N ALA A 102 5.15 12.67 20.88
CA ALA A 102 6.16 13.60 20.39
C ALA A 102 7.15 12.91 19.44
N GLY A 103 7.47 13.58 18.33
CA GLY A 103 8.59 13.23 17.46
C GLY A 103 8.50 11.93 16.66
N PRO A 104 7.35 11.55 16.06
CA PRO A 104 7.33 10.45 15.11
C PRO A 104 8.17 10.76 13.87
N GLN A 105 9.02 9.83 13.46
CA GLN A 105 9.96 9.95 12.34
C GLN A 105 9.29 9.57 11.01
N LEU A 106 8.27 10.33 10.63
CA LEU A 106 7.42 10.04 9.45
C LEU A 106 8.14 10.29 8.12
N ASP A 107 9.08 11.24 8.08
CA ASP A 107 9.88 11.54 6.88
C ASP A 107 10.90 10.43 6.59
N ASP A 108 11.57 9.92 7.64
CA ASP A 108 12.45 8.75 7.53
C ASP A 108 11.67 7.51 7.08
N ALA A 109 10.48 7.27 7.65
CA ALA A 109 9.60 6.19 7.23
C ALA A 109 9.22 6.33 5.75
N ALA A 110 8.85 7.54 5.29
CA ALA A 110 8.56 7.80 3.88
C ALA A 110 9.77 7.51 2.98
N THR A 111 10.97 7.89 3.41
CA THR A 111 12.22 7.65 2.69
C THR A 111 12.52 6.17 2.53
N HIS A 112 12.38 5.37 3.59
CA HIS A 112 12.56 3.92 3.51
C HIS A 112 11.57 3.25 2.54
N ILE A 113 10.29 3.61 2.63
CA ILE A 113 9.28 3.08 1.71
C ILE A 113 9.52 3.55 0.28
N GLY A 114 9.97 4.78 0.07
CA GLY A 114 10.37 5.29 -1.25
C GLY A 114 11.52 4.50 -1.88
N GLY A 115 12.49 4.08 -1.07
CA GLY A 115 13.58 3.20 -1.52
C GLY A 115 13.08 1.82 -1.97
N ILE A 116 12.21 1.19 -1.16
CA ILE A 116 11.59 -0.11 -1.51
C ILE A 116 10.73 0.02 -2.78
N LEU A 117 9.93 1.09 -2.87
CA LEU A 117 9.11 1.39 -4.05
C LEU A 117 9.97 1.49 -5.31
N SER A 118 11.04 2.27 -5.27
CA SER A 118 11.94 2.44 -6.42
C SER A 118 12.59 1.12 -6.84
N ALA A 119 13.03 0.30 -5.88
CA ALA A 119 13.57 -1.03 -6.16
C ALA A 119 12.49 -1.96 -6.77
N TRP A 120 11.26 -1.92 -6.25
CA TRP A 120 10.15 -2.73 -6.73
C TRP A 120 9.73 -2.36 -8.16
N GLU A 121 9.76 -1.08 -8.51
CA GLU A 121 9.50 -0.59 -9.87
C GLU A 121 10.53 -1.12 -10.89
N GLN A 122 11.79 -1.31 -10.48
CA GLN A 122 12.86 -1.78 -11.37
C GLN A 122 12.76 -3.28 -11.70
N ILE A 123 12.15 -4.08 -10.84
CA ILE A 123 12.02 -5.54 -11.04
C ILE A 123 10.68 -5.94 -11.68
N GLY A 124 9.79 -4.98 -11.93
CA GLY A 124 8.51 -5.24 -12.59
C GLY A 124 8.68 -5.74 -14.03
N PRO A 125 7.63 -6.36 -14.62
CA PRO A 125 7.70 -6.84 -15.98
C PRO A 125 8.13 -5.70 -16.92
N ALA A 126 9.20 -5.95 -17.69
CA ALA A 126 9.71 -4.98 -18.64
C ALA A 126 8.55 -4.51 -19.50
N ARG A 127 8.23 -3.22 -19.42
CA ARG A 127 7.18 -2.60 -20.22
C ARG A 127 7.49 -2.92 -21.68
N ALA A 128 6.77 -3.87 -22.26
CA ALA A 128 6.91 -4.21 -23.67
C ALA A 128 6.63 -2.92 -24.44
N VAL A 129 7.70 -2.31 -24.97
CA VAL A 129 7.61 -1.17 -25.86
C VAL A 129 6.90 -1.70 -27.10
N ARG A 130 5.59 -1.43 -27.18
CA ARG A 130 4.83 -1.73 -28.39
C ARG A 130 5.33 -0.76 -29.47
N PRO A 131 5.75 -1.25 -30.65
CA PRO A 131 6.16 -0.40 -31.76
C PRO A 131 5.02 0.50 -32.24
#